data_AF-A0A6I9PG46-F1
#
_entry.id   AF-A0A6I9PG46-F1
#
_cell.length_a   1.000
_cell.length_b   1.000
_cell.length_c   1.000
_cell.angle_alpha   90.00
_cell.angle_beta   90.00
_cell.angle_gamma   90.00
#
_symmetry.space_group_name_H-M   'P 1'
#
loop_
_entity.id
_entity.type
_entity.pdbx_description
1 polymer ?
#
loop_
_entity_poly.entity_id
_entity_poly.type
_entity_poly.pdbx_seq_one_letter_code
_entity_poly.pdbx_strand_id
1 'polypeptide(L)'
;MLELDTNTSDPVVQRCLSCLKASVDSQLENLYTTALLSYTFTLAGDEETRSKLITYLNQKSNTQGGSRHWERAGASGNRPDSLEVEMTSYRLLALLSGPALPDFGLDYSSSIVRWLAQQQNPYGGFSSTQDTVVALQALAKYGAATYSAEGSTAVTVTSLGGLNTEFRVDQSNRLLYQEQKLSEVPGEYTIRAQGQSCVMAQISMHYNIPPPPDFSAFNITTNTMTKCNINRPQLILFVHVRYSVCVCMLA
;
A
#
# COMPACT_ATOMS: atom_id res chain seq x y z
N MET A 1 -6.87 -13.55 14.58
CA MET A 1 -6.89 -14.90 15.19
C MET A 1 -5.89 -15.81 14.49
N LEU A 2 -6.00 -16.00 13.17
CA LEU A 2 -5.01 -16.80 12.41
C LEU A 2 -3.58 -16.23 12.47
N GLU A 3 -3.41 -14.90 12.45
CA GLU A 3 -2.08 -14.27 12.62
C GLU A 3 -1.47 -14.42 14.03
N LEU A 4 -2.25 -14.86 15.02
CA LEU A 4 -1.80 -15.09 16.39
C LEU A 4 -1.49 -16.58 16.63
N ASP A 5 -1.21 -17.34 15.57
CA ASP A 5 -0.97 -18.78 15.59
C ASP A 5 -2.05 -19.57 16.35
N THR A 6 -3.30 -19.07 16.30
CA THR A 6 -4.42 -19.77 16.93
C THR A 6 -4.68 -21.08 16.20
N ASN A 7 -4.98 -22.13 16.96
CA ASN A 7 -5.22 -23.46 16.41
C ASN A 7 -6.34 -23.42 15.36
N THR A 8 -6.01 -23.75 14.11
CA THR A 8 -6.96 -23.86 13.00
C THR A 8 -8.00 -24.97 13.20
N SER A 9 -7.79 -25.84 14.19
CA SER A 9 -8.74 -26.86 14.64
C SER A 9 -9.81 -26.33 15.61
N ASP A 10 -9.75 -25.06 16.01
CA ASP A 10 -10.80 -24.45 16.81
C ASP A 10 -12.15 -24.49 16.07
N PRO A 11 -13.24 -24.99 16.70
CA PRO A 11 -14.53 -25.15 16.03
C PRO A 11 -15.12 -23.86 15.45
N VAL A 12 -14.85 -22.70 16.08
CA VAL A 12 -15.31 -21.39 15.58
C VAL A 12 -14.52 -21.03 14.33
N VAL A 13 -13.19 -21.17 14.37
CA VAL A 13 -12.30 -20.92 13.23
C VAL A 13 -12.67 -21.80 12.04
N GLN A 14 -12.88 -23.10 12.26
CA GLN A 14 -13.25 -24.05 11.20
C GLN A 14 -14.58 -23.70 10.53
N ARG A 15 -15.59 -23.33 11.31
CA ARG A 15 -16.90 -22.91 10.78
C ARG A 15 -16.77 -21.65 9.94
N CYS A 16 -16.00 -20.67 10.40
CA CYS A 16 -15.72 -19.46 9.63
C CYS A 16 -14.99 -19.78 8.32
N LEU A 17 -13.93 -20.58 8.36
CA LEU A 17 -13.18 -20.97 7.16
C LEU A 17 -14.05 -21.72 6.15
N SER A 18 -14.94 -22.61 6.62
CA SER A 18 -15.88 -23.33 5.76
C SER A 18 -16.87 -22.37 5.08
N CYS A 19 -17.40 -21.38 5.81
CA CYS A 19 -18.25 -20.35 5.24
C CYS A 19 -17.52 -19.52 4.17
N LEU A 20 -16.29 -19.10 4.46
CA LEU A 20 -15.47 -18.35 3.51
C LEU A 20 -15.16 -19.19 2.26
N LYS A 21 -14.79 -20.46 2.44
CA LYS A 21 -14.45 -21.37 1.32
C LYS A 21 -15.63 -21.58 0.39
N ALA A 22 -16.84 -21.74 0.94
CA ALA A 22 -18.07 -21.84 0.16
C ALA A 22 -18.40 -20.57 -0.65
N SER A 23 -17.89 -19.40 -0.24
CA SER A 23 -18.10 -18.13 -0.93
C SER A 23 -17.01 -17.77 -1.94
N VAL A 24 -15.89 -18.51 -1.99
CA VAL A 24 -14.72 -18.15 -2.83
C VAL A 24 -15.12 -17.92 -4.28
N ASP A 25 -15.85 -18.86 -4.89
CA ASP A 25 -16.18 -18.80 -6.31
C ASP A 25 -17.09 -17.61 -6.67
N SER A 26 -17.96 -17.18 -5.75
CA SER A 26 -18.86 -16.05 -5.99
C SER A 26 -18.17 -14.69 -5.78
N GLN A 27 -17.01 -14.66 -5.13
CA GLN A 27 -16.29 -13.43 -4.78
C GLN A 27 -15.07 -13.14 -5.66
N LEU A 28 -14.71 -14.04 -6.60
CA LEU A 28 -13.47 -13.92 -7.38
C LEU A 28 -13.31 -12.57 -8.09
N GLU A 29 -14.38 -12.02 -8.66
CA GLU A 29 -14.34 -10.74 -9.38
C GLU A 29 -14.07 -9.52 -8.47
N ASN A 30 -14.31 -9.65 -7.16
CA ASN A 30 -13.90 -8.62 -6.20
C ASN A 30 -12.45 -8.87 -5.77
N LEU A 31 -11.51 -8.25 -6.49
CA LEU A 31 -10.07 -8.45 -6.26
C LEU A 31 -9.63 -8.14 -4.82
N TYR A 32 -10.27 -7.17 -4.17
CA TYR A 32 -9.97 -6.84 -2.77
C TYR A 32 -10.32 -8.04 -1.86
N THR A 33 -11.55 -8.56 -1.96
CA THR A 33 -11.98 -9.75 -1.22
C THR A 33 -11.09 -10.95 -1.54
N THR A 34 -10.77 -11.18 -2.82
CA THR A 34 -9.90 -12.27 -3.27
C THR A 34 -8.50 -12.18 -2.66
N ALA A 35 -7.92 -10.97 -2.53
CA ALA A 35 -6.63 -10.78 -1.87
C ALA A 35 -6.69 -11.13 -0.37
N LEU A 36 -7.71 -10.65 0.35
CA LEU A 36 -7.91 -10.98 1.77
C LEU A 36 -8.11 -12.49 1.97
N LEU A 37 -8.93 -13.12 1.12
CA LEU A 37 -9.14 -14.57 1.17
C LEU A 37 -7.83 -15.32 0.88
N SER A 38 -7.02 -14.87 -0.07
CA SER A 38 -5.74 -15.51 -0.40
C SER A 38 -4.80 -15.53 0.81
N TYR A 39 -4.75 -14.43 1.57
CA TYR A 39 -3.97 -14.36 2.79
C TYR A 39 -4.59 -15.21 3.92
N THR A 40 -5.90 -15.15 4.08
CA THR A 40 -6.63 -15.95 5.08
C THR A 40 -6.37 -17.45 4.90
N PHE A 41 -6.51 -17.97 3.68
CA PHE A 41 -6.27 -19.38 3.39
C PHE A 41 -4.80 -19.76 3.39
N THR A 42 -3.90 -18.79 3.17
CA THR A 42 -2.46 -18.97 3.42
C THR A 42 -2.20 -19.24 4.90
N LEU A 43 -2.73 -18.40 5.80
CA LEU A 43 -2.56 -18.59 7.24
C LEU A 43 -3.27 -19.84 7.77
N ALA A 44 -4.38 -20.24 7.15
CA ALA A 44 -5.12 -21.44 7.52
C ALA A 44 -4.46 -22.75 7.04
N GLY A 45 -3.45 -22.69 6.18
CA GLY A 45 -2.78 -23.85 5.59
C GLY A 45 -3.61 -24.59 4.51
N ASP A 46 -4.63 -23.94 3.94
CA ASP A 46 -5.42 -24.51 2.83
C ASP A 46 -4.70 -24.22 1.49
N GLU A 47 -3.72 -25.05 1.17
CA GLU A 47 -2.85 -24.87 -0.01
C GLU A 47 -3.61 -24.91 -1.34
N GLU A 48 -4.68 -25.68 -1.44
CA GLU A 48 -5.52 -25.77 -2.64
C GLU A 48 -6.22 -24.43 -2.93
N THR A 49 -6.94 -23.91 -1.92
CA THR A 49 -7.68 -22.65 -2.05
C THR A 49 -6.72 -21.49 -2.20
N ARG A 50 -5.63 -21.49 -1.44
CA ARG A 50 -4.53 -20.53 -1.56
C ARG A 50 -3.99 -20.49 -2.99
N SER A 51 -3.56 -21.62 -3.55
CA SER A 51 -2.96 -21.69 -4.89
C SER A 51 -3.92 -21.19 -5.97
N LYS A 52 -5.20 -21.57 -5.89
CA LYS A 52 -6.27 -21.11 -6.78
C LYS A 52 -6.40 -19.57 -6.75
N LEU A 53 -6.55 -19.00 -5.56
CA LEU A 53 -6.72 -17.55 -5.39
C LEU A 53 -5.47 -16.79 -5.84
N ILE A 54 -4.28 -17.31 -5.52
CA ILE A 54 -3.01 -16.69 -5.88
C ILE A 54 -2.81 -16.68 -7.40
N THR A 55 -3.16 -17.76 -8.07
CA THR A 55 -3.08 -17.88 -9.53
C THR A 55 -4.07 -16.94 -10.21
N TYR A 56 -5.30 -16.86 -9.72
CA TYR A 56 -6.31 -15.92 -10.24
C TYR A 56 -5.84 -14.46 -10.09
N LEU A 57 -5.35 -14.07 -8.92
CA LEU A 57 -4.82 -12.73 -8.70
C LEU A 57 -3.65 -12.42 -9.65
N ASN A 58 -2.76 -13.39 -9.92
CA ASN A 58 -1.67 -13.18 -10.87
C ASN A 58 -2.16 -12.81 -12.28
N GLN A 59 -3.27 -13.41 -12.74
CA GLN A 59 -3.86 -13.10 -14.06
C GLN A 59 -4.47 -11.70 -14.11
N LYS A 60 -4.86 -11.14 -12.97
CA LYS A 60 -5.51 -9.83 -12.84
C LYS A 60 -4.56 -8.71 -12.42
N SER A 61 -3.25 -8.98 -12.34
CA SER A 61 -2.29 -7.98 -11.90
C SER A 61 -1.95 -6.98 -13.01
N ASN A 62 -1.78 -5.72 -12.62
CA ASN A 62 -1.20 -4.70 -13.47
C ASN A 62 0.32 -4.76 -13.34
N THR A 63 1.03 -4.78 -14.48
CA THR A 63 2.50 -4.76 -14.50
C THR A 63 2.98 -3.60 -15.35
N GLN A 64 3.67 -2.64 -14.73
CA GLN A 64 4.21 -1.44 -15.40
C GLN A 64 5.59 -1.09 -14.83
N GLY A 65 6.57 -0.83 -15.70
CA GLY A 65 7.92 -0.44 -15.26
C GLY A 65 8.62 -1.44 -14.34
N GLY A 66 8.32 -2.74 -14.47
CA GLY A 66 8.85 -3.78 -13.58
C GLY A 66 8.27 -3.75 -12.16
N SER A 67 7.20 -3.01 -11.93
CA SER A 67 6.39 -3.01 -10.71
C SER A 67 5.08 -3.77 -10.94
N ARG A 68 4.49 -4.32 -9.88
CA ARG A 68 3.25 -5.10 -9.95
C ARG A 68 2.28 -4.69 -8.86
N HIS A 69 1.01 -4.51 -9.23
CA HIS A 69 -0.05 -4.14 -8.29
C HIS A 69 -1.43 -4.60 -8.77
N TRP A 70 -2.44 -4.34 -7.94
CA TRP A 70 -3.83 -4.65 -8.23
C TRP A 70 -4.69 -3.40 -8.07
N GLU A 71 -5.71 -3.27 -8.92
CA GLU A 71 -6.64 -2.15 -8.91
C GLU A 71 -8.09 -2.64 -8.99
N ARG A 72 -9.01 -1.94 -8.32
CA ARG A 72 -10.44 -2.23 -8.47
C ARG A 72 -10.94 -1.78 -9.83
N ALA A 73 -12.00 -2.43 -10.32
CA ALA A 73 -12.70 -1.96 -11.51
C ALA A 73 -13.22 -0.52 -11.28
N GLY A 74 -12.85 0.40 -12.18
CA GLY A 74 -13.24 1.81 -12.08
C GLY A 74 -12.37 2.67 -11.15
N ALA A 75 -11.23 2.18 -10.68
CA ALA A 75 -10.25 3.00 -9.98
C ALA A 75 -9.81 4.20 -10.85
N SER A 76 -9.72 5.38 -10.25
CA SER A 76 -9.30 6.59 -10.95
C SER A 76 -7.77 6.63 -11.08
N GLY A 77 -7.26 6.75 -12.30
CA GLY A 77 -5.82 6.62 -12.61
C GLY A 77 -4.90 7.74 -12.09
N ASN A 78 -5.40 8.68 -11.28
CA ASN A 78 -4.62 9.85 -10.84
C ASN A 78 -3.84 9.60 -9.54
N ARG A 79 -4.29 8.66 -8.68
CA ARG A 79 -3.58 8.23 -7.48
C ARG A 79 -4.16 6.90 -6.99
N PRO A 80 -3.34 5.89 -6.63
CA PRO A 80 -3.87 4.69 -6.01
C PRO A 80 -4.60 5.06 -4.72
N ASP A 81 -5.85 4.63 -4.62
CA ASP A 81 -6.64 4.82 -3.41
C ASP A 81 -6.12 3.84 -2.33
N SER A 82 -6.45 4.11 -1.07
CA SER A 82 -5.99 3.33 0.09
C SER A 82 -6.29 1.84 -0.08
N LEU A 83 -7.35 1.50 -0.79
CA LEU A 83 -7.78 0.11 -1.00
C LEU A 83 -6.84 -0.67 -1.93
N GLU A 84 -6.23 -0.01 -2.91
CA GLU A 84 -5.26 -0.60 -3.83
C GLU A 84 -3.95 -0.95 -3.12
N VAL A 85 -3.50 -0.07 -2.22
CA VAL A 85 -2.36 -0.34 -1.34
C VAL A 85 -2.65 -1.51 -0.42
N GLU A 86 -3.81 -1.51 0.24
CA GLU A 86 -4.21 -2.56 1.17
C GLU A 86 -4.32 -3.93 0.47
N MET A 87 -5.02 -4.01 -0.66
CA MET A 87 -5.16 -5.22 -1.46
C MET A 87 -3.80 -5.75 -1.92
N THR A 88 -2.95 -4.87 -2.46
CA THR A 88 -1.61 -5.23 -2.94
C THR A 88 -0.72 -5.70 -1.79
N SER A 89 -0.92 -5.16 -0.58
CA SER A 89 -0.19 -5.57 0.63
C SER A 89 -0.64 -6.95 1.12
N TYR A 90 -1.95 -7.23 1.16
CA TYR A 90 -2.45 -8.58 1.48
C TYR A 90 -1.95 -9.64 0.50
N ARG A 91 -1.84 -9.27 -0.77
CA ARG A 91 -1.26 -10.13 -1.79
C ARG A 91 0.20 -10.47 -1.47
N LEU A 92 1.02 -9.49 -1.09
CA LEU A 92 2.40 -9.73 -0.66
C LEU A 92 2.46 -10.59 0.62
N LEU A 93 1.58 -10.34 1.59
CA LEU A 93 1.49 -11.15 2.80
C LEU A 93 1.15 -12.62 2.52
N ALA A 94 0.22 -12.90 1.60
CA ALA A 94 -0.14 -14.25 1.17
C ALA A 94 1.02 -15.02 0.52
N LEU A 95 1.89 -14.32 -0.21
CA LEU A 95 3.07 -14.92 -0.80
C LEU A 95 4.13 -15.26 0.26
N LEU A 96 4.33 -14.36 1.24
CA LEU A 96 5.42 -14.44 2.21
C LEU A 96 5.08 -15.21 3.51
N SER A 97 3.81 -15.56 3.73
CA SER A 97 3.36 -16.17 4.99
C SER A 97 3.01 -17.66 4.89
N GLY A 98 3.18 -18.26 3.71
CA GLY A 98 2.96 -19.69 3.50
C GLY A 98 4.17 -20.38 2.89
N PRO A 99 4.09 -21.70 2.65
CA PRO A 99 5.10 -22.45 1.92
C PRO A 99 5.38 -21.81 0.56
N ALA A 100 6.62 -21.96 0.08
CA ALA A 100 7.02 -21.44 -1.22
C ALA A 100 6.12 -22.02 -2.33
N LEU A 101 5.60 -21.14 -3.18
CA LEU A 101 4.86 -21.54 -4.37
C LEU A 101 5.79 -21.43 -5.60
N PRO A 102 5.72 -22.38 -6.54
CA PRO A 102 6.39 -22.25 -7.82
C PRO A 102 6.03 -20.91 -8.49
N ASP A 103 6.98 -20.28 -9.18
CA ASP A 103 6.82 -19.02 -9.92
C ASP A 103 6.49 -17.76 -9.10
N PHE A 104 6.28 -17.89 -7.78
CA PHE A 104 5.93 -16.77 -6.88
C PHE A 104 7.00 -16.52 -5.81
N GLY A 105 8.27 -16.50 -6.24
CA GLY A 105 9.43 -16.29 -5.37
C GLY A 105 9.64 -14.85 -4.89
N LEU A 106 10.83 -14.61 -4.32
CA LEU A 106 11.24 -13.29 -3.84
C LEU A 106 11.44 -12.28 -4.98
N ASP A 107 11.80 -12.76 -6.17
CA ASP A 107 11.87 -12.01 -7.42
C ASP A 107 10.49 -11.50 -7.84
N TYR A 108 9.47 -12.36 -7.83
CA TYR A 108 8.08 -11.95 -8.07
C TYR A 108 7.63 -10.93 -7.01
N SER A 109 7.88 -11.23 -5.74
CA SER A 109 7.52 -10.36 -4.61
C SER A 109 8.21 -9.00 -4.67
N SER A 110 9.44 -8.92 -5.20
CA SER A 110 10.19 -7.67 -5.37
C SER A 110 9.46 -6.66 -6.25
N SER A 111 8.71 -7.14 -7.26
CA SER A 111 7.92 -6.27 -8.15
C SER A 111 6.75 -5.60 -7.42
N ILE A 112 6.17 -6.28 -6.43
CA ILE A 112 5.10 -5.77 -5.57
C ILE A 112 5.66 -4.75 -4.58
N VAL A 113 6.79 -5.09 -3.94
CA VAL A 113 7.50 -4.21 -3.00
C VAL A 113 7.91 -2.91 -3.67
N ARG A 114 8.40 -2.98 -4.91
CA ARG A 114 8.74 -1.80 -5.72
C ARG A 114 7.54 -0.88 -5.91
N TRP A 115 6.36 -1.43 -6.17
CA TRP A 115 5.14 -0.62 -6.31
C TRP A 115 4.70 -0.01 -4.97
N LEU A 116 4.67 -0.80 -3.89
CA LEU A 116 4.30 -0.30 -2.56
C LEU A 116 5.23 0.81 -2.07
N ALA A 117 6.53 0.68 -2.33
CA ALA A 117 7.53 1.71 -2.02
C ALA A 117 7.23 3.05 -2.69
N GLN A 118 6.70 3.03 -3.91
CA GLN A 118 6.33 4.24 -4.66
C GLN A 118 5.07 4.91 -4.09
N GLN A 119 4.21 4.16 -3.39
CA GLN A 119 3.00 4.69 -2.75
C GLN A 119 3.27 5.24 -1.34
N GLN A 120 4.42 4.92 -0.76
CA GLN A 120 4.79 5.38 0.57
C GLN A 120 5.05 6.89 0.56
N ASN A 121 4.50 7.59 1.54
CA ASN A 121 4.72 9.02 1.73
C ASN A 121 6.11 9.29 2.35
N PRO A 122 6.59 10.55 2.37
CA PRO A 122 7.93 10.89 2.88
C PRO A 122 8.16 10.60 4.37
N TYR A 123 7.07 10.39 5.13
CA TYR A 123 7.11 10.08 6.56
C TYR A 123 6.98 8.57 6.84
N GLY A 124 7.01 7.74 5.79
CA GLY A 124 6.93 6.29 5.91
C GLY A 124 5.52 5.71 6.02
N GLY A 125 4.47 6.54 5.94
CA GLY A 125 3.08 6.11 5.97
C GLY A 125 2.44 5.99 4.58
N PHE A 126 1.16 5.61 4.55
CA PHE A 126 0.33 5.58 3.35
C PHE A 126 -0.87 6.53 3.52
N SER A 127 -1.94 6.35 2.75
CA SER A 127 -3.04 7.32 2.66
C SER A 127 -4.04 7.19 3.82
N SER A 128 -4.18 6.02 4.44
CA SER A 128 -5.04 5.78 5.59
C SER A 128 -4.32 5.01 6.70
N THR A 129 -5.05 4.56 7.73
CA THR A 129 -4.47 3.74 8.80
C THR A 129 -4.35 2.27 8.38
N GLN A 130 -5.36 1.72 7.70
CA GLN A 130 -5.39 0.29 7.38
C GLN A 130 -4.36 -0.08 6.33
N ASP A 131 -4.27 0.70 5.25
CA ASP A 131 -3.25 0.52 4.23
C ASP A 131 -1.84 0.65 4.82
N THR A 132 -1.63 1.59 5.74
CA THR A 132 -0.35 1.78 6.41
C THR A 132 0.04 0.58 7.25
N VAL A 133 -0.87 0.06 8.10
CA VAL A 133 -0.56 -1.09 8.97
C VAL A 133 -0.23 -2.33 8.12
N VAL A 134 -1.08 -2.65 7.14
CA VAL A 134 -0.93 -3.87 6.33
C VAL A 134 0.27 -3.76 5.39
N ALA A 135 0.52 -2.59 4.79
CA ALA A 135 1.69 -2.39 3.92
C ALA A 135 2.99 -2.48 4.71
N LEU A 136 3.09 -1.85 5.88
CA LEU A 136 4.28 -1.93 6.71
C LEU A 136 4.53 -3.36 7.20
N GLN A 137 3.47 -4.10 7.56
CA GLN A 137 3.58 -5.53 7.90
C GLN A 137 4.13 -6.34 6.73
N ALA A 138 3.61 -6.10 5.52
CA ALA A 138 4.04 -6.81 4.31
C ALA A 138 5.50 -6.50 3.93
N LEU A 139 5.87 -5.22 3.97
CA LEU A 139 7.23 -4.76 3.72
C LEU A 139 8.21 -5.30 4.77
N ALA A 140 7.81 -5.35 6.04
CA ALA A 140 8.62 -5.93 7.11
C ALA A 140 8.84 -7.44 6.90
N LYS A 141 7.79 -8.20 6.54
CA LYS A 141 7.94 -9.62 6.19
C LYS A 141 8.88 -9.81 4.99
N TYR A 142 8.78 -8.97 3.97
CA TYR A 142 9.68 -9.03 2.82
C TYR A 142 11.13 -8.74 3.25
N GLY A 143 11.35 -7.68 4.02
CA GLY A 143 12.67 -7.32 4.54
C GLY A 143 13.31 -8.42 5.40
N ALA A 144 12.51 -9.14 6.18
CA ALA A 144 12.96 -10.32 6.92
C ALA A 144 13.33 -11.48 5.97
N ALA A 145 12.54 -11.73 4.92
CA ALA A 145 12.77 -12.80 3.96
C ALA A 145 13.98 -12.54 3.04
N THR A 146 14.31 -11.27 2.76
CA THR A 146 15.47 -10.87 1.97
C THR A 146 16.67 -10.43 2.82
N TYR A 147 16.62 -10.66 4.13
CA TYR A 147 17.65 -10.21 5.04
C TYR A 147 19.00 -10.85 4.73
N SER A 148 20.03 -10.02 4.62
CA SER A 148 21.43 -10.43 4.61
C SER A 148 22.19 -9.68 5.70
N ALA A 149 23.01 -10.38 6.48
CA ALA A 149 23.87 -9.77 7.50
C ALA A 149 25.09 -9.06 6.88
N GLU A 150 25.43 -9.42 5.65
CA GLU A 150 26.59 -8.92 4.93
C GLU A 150 26.14 -8.16 3.68
N GLY A 151 26.92 -7.15 3.32
CA GLY A 151 26.70 -6.35 2.12
C GLY A 151 26.92 -4.87 2.36
N SER A 152 27.38 -4.20 1.32
CA SER A 152 27.46 -2.75 1.26
C SER A 152 27.01 -2.31 -0.13
N THR A 153 26.27 -1.21 -0.17
CA THR A 153 25.79 -0.60 -1.41
C THR A 153 26.05 0.89 -1.38
N ALA A 154 26.67 1.38 -2.44
CA ALA A 154 26.81 2.80 -2.72
C ALA A 154 25.68 3.23 -3.66
N VAL A 155 24.98 4.29 -3.28
CA VAL A 155 23.93 4.93 -4.10
C VAL A 155 24.43 6.30 -4.51
N THR A 156 24.78 6.46 -5.77
CA THR A 156 25.23 7.73 -6.35
C THR A 156 24.07 8.44 -7.02
N VAL A 157 23.86 9.71 -6.67
CA VAL A 157 22.86 10.60 -7.26
C VAL A 157 23.60 11.72 -8.00
N THR A 158 23.35 11.83 -9.30
CA THR A 158 23.98 12.85 -10.15
C THR A 158 22.95 13.70 -10.90
N SER A 159 23.30 14.95 -11.21
CA SER A 159 22.52 15.84 -12.09
C SER A 159 23.39 16.56 -13.10
N LEU A 160 22.77 17.06 -14.18
CA LEU A 160 23.45 17.91 -15.17
C LEU A 160 23.92 19.24 -14.57
N GLY A 161 23.24 19.74 -13.54
CA GLY A 161 23.61 20.91 -12.74
C GLY A 161 24.82 20.72 -11.81
N GLY A 162 25.51 19.58 -11.89
CA GLY A 162 26.75 19.32 -11.15
C GLY A 162 26.57 18.68 -9.78
N LEU A 163 25.34 18.30 -9.39
CA LEU A 163 25.14 17.48 -8.20
C LEU A 163 25.84 16.13 -8.40
N ASN A 164 26.64 15.73 -7.42
CA ASN A 164 27.24 14.40 -7.34
C ASN A 164 27.35 14.02 -5.86
N THR A 165 26.39 13.23 -5.39
CA THR A 165 26.30 12.81 -3.98
C THR A 165 26.28 11.29 -3.92
N GLU A 166 27.07 10.72 -3.03
CA GLU A 166 27.09 9.28 -2.77
C GLU A 166 26.61 8.98 -1.36
N PHE A 167 25.64 8.08 -1.24
CA PHE A 167 25.19 7.51 0.02
C PHE A 167 25.76 6.10 0.13
N ARG A 168 26.51 5.82 1.19
CA ARG A 168 26.99 4.48 1.47
C ARG A 168 26.13 3.84 2.55
N VAL A 169 25.56 2.69 2.23
CA VAL A 169 24.75 1.88 3.15
C VAL A 169 25.46 0.57 3.41
N ASP A 170 25.77 0.30 4.66
CA ASP A 170 26.36 -0.94 5.16
C ASP A 170 25.72 -1.35 6.49
N GLN A 171 26.23 -2.43 7.07
CA GLN A 171 25.67 -3.00 8.29
C GLN A 171 25.62 -2.02 9.48
N SER A 172 26.57 -1.08 9.56
CA SER A 172 26.67 -0.13 10.69
C SER A 172 25.64 0.99 10.62
N ASN A 173 25.18 1.34 9.42
CA ASN A 173 24.29 2.48 9.19
C ASN A 173 23.01 2.13 8.41
N ARG A 174 22.68 0.84 8.22
CA ARG A 174 21.50 0.37 7.48
C ARG A 174 20.14 0.88 7.98
N LEU A 175 20.07 1.32 9.24
CA LEU A 175 18.86 1.90 9.86
C LEU A 175 18.97 3.43 9.99
N LEU A 176 20.09 4.03 9.58
CA LEU A 176 20.30 5.46 9.64
C LEU A 176 19.63 6.11 8.42
N TYR A 177 18.69 7.01 8.71
CA TYR A 177 18.11 7.87 7.69
C TYR A 177 19.16 8.85 7.15
N GLN A 178 19.24 8.94 5.82
CA GLN A 178 20.15 9.83 5.11
C GLN A 178 19.34 10.60 4.06
N GLU A 179 19.53 11.91 3.98
CA GLU A 179 18.86 12.77 3.02
C GLU A 179 19.82 13.78 2.40
N GLN A 180 19.52 14.20 1.18
CA GLN A 180 20.19 15.31 0.51
C GLN A 180 19.15 16.16 -0.19
N LYS A 181 19.19 17.47 0.07
CA LYS A 181 18.36 18.42 -0.68
C LYS A 181 18.88 18.51 -2.11
N LEU A 182 17.97 18.33 -3.07
CA LEU A 182 18.24 18.51 -4.49
C LEU A 182 18.20 20.01 -4.83
N SER A 183 19.21 20.50 -5.53
CA SER A 183 19.41 21.94 -5.78
C SER A 183 18.52 22.50 -6.89
N GLU A 184 18.17 21.69 -7.89
CA GLU A 184 17.38 22.11 -9.07
C GLU A 184 16.03 21.40 -9.09
N VAL A 185 14.93 22.15 -8.94
CA VAL A 185 13.57 21.60 -8.96
C VAL A 185 12.68 22.49 -9.85
N PRO A 186 12.14 21.99 -10.99
CA PRO A 186 12.32 20.64 -11.54
C PRO A 186 13.72 20.44 -12.14
N GLY A 187 14.22 19.20 -12.12
CA GLY A 187 15.52 18.83 -12.70
C GLY A 187 15.59 17.32 -13.01
N GLU A 188 16.51 16.94 -13.89
CA GLU A 188 16.78 15.54 -14.21
C GLU A 188 17.91 14.99 -13.35
N TYR A 189 17.64 13.86 -12.70
CA TYR A 189 18.56 13.20 -11.79
C TYR A 189 18.76 11.75 -12.21
N THR A 190 20.00 11.27 -12.17
CA THR A 190 20.34 9.86 -12.37
C THR A 190 20.70 9.25 -11.03
N ILE A 191 20.06 8.13 -10.69
CA ILE A 191 20.36 7.35 -9.48
C ILE A 191 21.00 6.04 -9.92
N ARG A 192 22.20 5.76 -9.41
CA ARG A 192 22.92 4.51 -9.64
C ARG A 192 23.21 3.84 -8.31
N ALA A 193 22.78 2.60 -8.16
CA ALA A 193 23.13 1.76 -7.02
C ALA A 193 24.16 0.71 -7.45
N GLN A 194 25.22 0.53 -6.67
CA GLN A 194 26.24 -0.49 -6.89
C GLN A 194 26.62 -1.15 -5.56
N GLY A 195 26.43 -2.45 -5.47
CA GLY A 195 26.72 -3.20 -4.24
C GLY A 195 26.00 -4.53 -4.16
N GLN A 196 25.95 -5.06 -2.94
CA GLN A 196 25.41 -6.40 -2.64
C GLN A 196 24.15 -6.37 -1.76
N SER A 197 23.78 -5.21 -1.22
CA SER A 197 22.58 -5.05 -0.38
C SER A 197 21.49 -4.26 -1.10
N CYS A 198 20.23 -4.55 -0.76
CA CYS A 198 19.09 -3.75 -1.22
C CYS A 198 19.00 -2.45 -0.41
N VAL A 199 18.79 -1.33 -1.10
CA VAL A 199 18.61 -0.01 -0.48
C VAL A 199 17.31 0.60 -1.00
N MET A 200 16.52 1.17 -0.09
CA MET A 200 15.36 1.98 -0.46
C MET A 200 15.82 3.41 -0.71
N ALA A 201 15.53 3.95 -1.88
CA ALA A 201 15.72 5.36 -2.20
C ALA A 201 14.37 5.99 -2.53
N GLN A 202 14.08 7.14 -1.92
CA GLN A 202 12.83 7.87 -2.12
C GLN A 202 13.15 9.31 -2.52
N ILE A 203 12.43 9.83 -3.51
CA ILE A 203 12.48 11.24 -3.89
C ILE A 203 11.17 11.87 -3.46
N SER A 204 11.24 12.99 -2.75
CA SER A 204 10.07 13.73 -2.31
C SER A 204 10.07 15.15 -2.87
N MET A 205 8.94 15.58 -3.42
CA MET A 205 8.73 16.94 -3.93
C MET A 205 7.55 17.58 -3.20
N HIS A 206 7.77 18.77 -2.65
CA HIS A 206 6.74 19.55 -1.98
C HIS A 206 6.51 20.83 -2.78
N TYR A 207 5.25 21.08 -3.16
CA TYR A 207 4.85 22.26 -3.92
C TYR A 207 3.39 22.61 -3.61
N ASN A 208 3.06 23.89 -3.80
CA ASN A 208 1.69 24.37 -3.65
C ASN A 208 0.91 24.12 -4.94
N ILE A 209 -0.31 23.60 -4.81
CA ILE A 209 -1.25 23.49 -5.91
C ILE A 209 -2.47 24.40 -5.65
N PRO A 210 -3.12 24.92 -6.70
CA PRO A 210 -4.44 25.51 -6.54
C PRO A 210 -5.40 24.52 -5.86
N PRO A 211 -6.36 24.99 -5.06
CA PRO A 211 -7.41 24.13 -4.52
C PRO A 211 -8.06 23.34 -5.67
N PRO A 212 -8.18 22.00 -5.55
CA PRO A 212 -8.86 21.22 -6.57
C PRO A 212 -10.31 21.72 -6.74
N PRO A 213 -10.90 21.58 -7.93
CA PRO A 213 -12.33 21.87 -8.12
C PRO A 213 -13.16 21.07 -7.11
N ASP A 214 -14.33 21.59 -6.70
CA ASP A 214 -15.22 21.04 -5.68
C ASP A 214 -15.65 19.58 -5.99
N PHE A 215 -14.76 18.63 -5.76
CA PHE A 215 -15.05 17.21 -5.72
C PHE A 215 -14.98 16.80 -4.26
N SER A 216 -16.15 16.67 -3.66
CA SER A 216 -16.28 16.12 -2.31
C SER A 216 -17.19 14.90 -2.41
N ALA A 217 -16.73 13.78 -1.85
CA ALA A 217 -17.58 12.62 -1.59
C ALA A 217 -18.75 12.96 -0.64
N PHE A 218 -18.73 14.15 -0.03
CA PHE A 218 -19.75 14.66 0.86
C PHE A 218 -20.32 15.98 0.35
N ASN A 219 -21.64 16.07 0.32
CA ASN A 219 -22.32 17.34 0.26
C ASN A 219 -22.34 17.94 1.68
N ILE A 220 -21.66 19.07 1.86
CA ILE A 220 -21.55 19.77 3.15
C ILE A 220 -22.35 21.06 3.04
N THR A 221 -23.34 21.22 3.93
CA THR A 221 -24.12 22.45 4.05
C THR A 221 -24.01 23.00 5.46
N THR A 222 -23.95 24.32 5.59
CA THR A 222 -23.80 24.99 6.88
C THR A 222 -24.89 26.05 7.06
N ASN A 223 -25.47 26.10 8.25
CA ASN A 223 -26.44 27.11 8.65
C ASN A 223 -25.99 27.76 9.96
N THR A 224 -26.19 29.07 10.10
CA THR A 224 -25.80 29.79 11.32
C THR A 224 -27.02 30.43 11.97
N MET A 225 -27.05 30.41 13.31
CA MET A 225 -28.06 31.09 14.12
C MET A 225 -27.36 31.93 15.18
N THR A 226 -27.69 33.22 15.23
CA THR A 226 -27.16 34.15 16.24
C THR A 226 -28.22 34.44 17.31
N LYS A 227 -27.78 34.48 18.57
CA LYS A 227 -28.57 34.95 19.72
C LYS A 227 -27.83 36.12 20.34
N CYS A 228 -28.13 37.32 19.87
CA CYS A 228 -27.41 38.55 20.29
C CYS A 228 -28.04 39.24 21.51
N ASN A 229 -29.31 38.99 21.82
CA ASN A 229 -30.07 39.66 22.89
C ASN A 229 -29.97 38.96 24.26
N ILE A 230 -28.81 38.41 24.58
CA ILE A 230 -28.54 37.73 25.86
C ILE A 230 -27.22 38.25 26.44
N ASN A 231 -27.05 38.20 27.77
CA ASN A 231 -25.86 38.70 28.48
C ASN A 231 -24.52 38.17 27.95
N ARG A 232 -24.55 37.04 27.23
CA ARG A 232 -23.42 36.51 26.47
C ARG A 232 -23.92 36.12 25.08
N PRO A 233 -23.69 36.93 24.03
CA PRO A 233 -24.15 36.62 22.69
C PRO A 233 -23.61 35.26 22.24
N GLN A 234 -24.46 34.47 21.58
CA GLN A 234 -24.13 33.13 21.11
C GLN A 234 -24.24 33.06 19.58
N LEU A 235 -23.29 32.36 18.96
CA LEU A 235 -23.35 31.91 17.57
C LEU A 235 -23.45 30.37 17.59
N ILE A 236 -24.49 29.84 16.97
CA ILE A 236 -24.70 28.40 16.80
C ILE A 236 -24.47 28.09 15.33
N LEU A 237 -23.51 27.22 15.05
CA LEU A 237 -23.22 26.72 13.72
C LEU A 237 -23.81 25.31 13.59
N PHE A 238 -24.70 25.11 12.63
CA PHE A 238 -25.21 23.81 12.23
C PHE A 238 -24.44 23.37 10.98
N VAL A 239 -23.82 22.19 11.05
CA VAL A 239 -23.12 21.57 9.92
C VAL A 239 -23.84 20.29 9.56
N HIS A 240 -24.34 20.20 8.33
CA HIS A 240 -24.99 19.01 7.80
C HIS A 240 -24.09 18.38 6.75
N VAL A 241 -23.79 17.09 6.92
CA VAL A 241 -22.93 16.33 6.02
C VAL A 241 -23.74 15.17 5.45
N ARG A 242 -23.77 15.05 4.13
CA ARG A 242 -24.43 13.92 3.43
C ARG A 242 -23.44 13.27 2.48
N TYR A 243 -23.30 11.95 2.56
CA TYR A 243 -22.50 11.18 1.61
C TYR A 243 -23.17 11.18 0.23
N SER A 244 -22.41 11.54 -0.80
CA SER A 244 -22.82 11.52 -2.20
C SER A 244 -22.25 10.27 -2.84
N VAL A 245 -23.09 9.25 -3.06
CA VAL A 245 -22.70 8.12 -3.91
C VAL A 245 -22.64 8.65 -5.34
N CYS A 246 -21.44 8.79 -5.90
CA CYS A 246 -21.28 8.90 -7.34
C CYS A 246 -21.72 7.55 -7.94
N VAL A 247 -23.00 7.45 -8.32
CA VAL A 247 -23.41 6.46 -9.31
C VAL A 247 -22.84 6.97 -10.62
N CYS A 248 -21.70 6.43 -11.05
CA CYS A 248 -21.30 6.50 -12.45
C CYS A 248 -22.37 5.74 -13.25
N MET A 249 -23.45 6.44 -13.60
CA MET A 249 -24.35 6.00 -14.65
C MET A 249 -23.58 6.24 -15.94
N LEU A 250 -22.87 5.20 -16.40
CA LEU A 250 -22.35 5.12 -17.76
C LEU A 250 -23.56 5.24 -18.70
N ALA A 251 -23.63 6.34 -19.44
CA ALA A 251 -24.46 6.48 -20.63
C ALA A 251 -23.59 6.25 -21.86
#